data_AF-A0A7J5ULD7-F1
#
_entry.id   AF-A0A7J5ULD7-F1
#
_cell.length_a   1.000
_cell.length_b   1.000
_cell.length_c   1.000
_cell.angle_alpha   90.00
_cell.angle_beta   90.00
_cell.angle_gamma   90.00
#
_symmetry.space_group_name_H-M   'P 1'
#
loop_
_entity.id
_entity.type
_entity.pdbx_description
1 polymer ?
#
loop_
_entity_poly.entity_id
_entity_poly.type
_entity_poly.pdbx_seq_one_letter_code
_entity_poly.pdbx_strand_id
1 'polypeptide(L)' 'MRIWSLHPRYLDRQGLTACWREGQVAHEWGHLAAKLAARSPARAAAQRDVTPAVHPLFVVVPGPVEAWERV' A
#
# COMPACT_ATOMS: atom_id res chain seq x y z
N MET A 1 13.89 6.74 -10.98
CA MET A 1 12.83 7.68 -11.39
C MET A 1 12.01 8.02 -10.13
N ARG A 2 12.02 9.27 -9.66
CA ARG A 2 11.33 9.66 -8.41
C ARG A 2 9.89 10.05 -8.76
N ILE A 3 8.91 9.51 -8.02
CA ILE A 3 7.47 9.71 -8.26
C ILE A 3 7.05 11.21 -8.29
N TRP A 4 7.82 12.07 -7.62
CA TRP A 4 7.60 13.52 -7.54
C TRP A 4 7.93 14.32 -8.81
N SER A 5 8.39 13.67 -9.88
CA SER A 5 8.67 14.31 -11.17
C SER A 5 7.63 13.96 -12.26
N LEU A 6 6.59 13.19 -11.93
CA LEU A 6 5.57 12.78 -12.90
C LEU A 6 4.57 13.92 -13.13
N HIS A 7 4.40 14.34 -14.38
CA HIS A 7 3.36 15.32 -14.72
C HIS A 7 1.97 14.71 -14.44
N PRO A 8 1.01 15.45 -13.83
CA PRO A 8 -0.31 14.92 -13.44
C PRO A 8 -1.08 14.23 -14.56
N ARG A 9 -0.82 14.59 -15.82
CA ARG A 9 -1.37 13.94 -17.02
C ARG A 9 -1.07 12.43 -17.15
N TYR A 10 -0.06 11.95 -16.44
CA TYR A 10 0.35 10.54 -16.42
C TYR A 10 -0.14 9.80 -15.17
N LEU A 11 -0.80 10.51 -14.26
CA LEU A 11 -1.48 9.91 -13.13
C LEU A 11 -2.90 9.55 -13.56
N ASP A 12 -3.30 8.33 -13.25
CA ASP A 12 -4.70 7.93 -13.38
C ASP A 12 -5.56 8.64 -12.31
N ARG A 13 -6.87 8.38 -12.31
CA ARG A 13 -7.78 8.97 -11.32
C ARG A 13 -7.30 8.71 -9.88
N GLN A 14 -6.71 7.55 -9.61
CA GLN A 14 -6.24 7.18 -8.27
C GLN A 14 -4.97 7.92 -7.88
N GLY A 15 -4.02 8.09 -8.81
CA GLY A 15 -2.83 8.91 -8.62
C GLY A 15 -3.15 10.39 -8.44
N LEU A 16 -4.26 10.87 -9.01
CA LEU A 16 -4.76 12.24 -8.82
C LEU A 16 -5.53 12.42 -7.51
N THR A 17 -6.34 11.44 -7.09
CA THR A 17 -7.16 11.55 -5.86
C THR A 17 -6.51 10.91 -4.63
N ALA A 18 -5.36 10.26 -4.80
CA ALA A 18 -4.66 9.52 -3.76
C ALA A 18 -5.57 8.46 -3.07
N CYS A 19 -6.51 7.87 -3.81
CA CYS A 19 -7.44 6.88 -3.26
C CYS A 19 -6.88 5.46 -3.37
N TRP A 20 -6.85 4.74 -2.25
CA TRP A 20 -6.40 3.35 -2.16
C TRP A 20 -7.54 2.43 -1.74
N ARG A 21 -7.57 1.20 -2.26
CA ARG A 21 -8.58 0.21 -1.86
C ARG A 21 -8.19 -0.51 -0.57
N GLU A 22 -9.16 -0.82 0.27
CA GLU A 22 -8.94 -1.64 1.48
C GLU A 22 -8.23 -2.96 1.17
N GLY A 23 -8.65 -3.66 0.10
CA GLY A 23 -8.00 -4.87 -0.36
C GLY A 23 -6.53 -4.65 -0.73
N GLN A 24 -6.21 -3.54 -1.38
CA GLN A 24 -4.84 -3.16 -1.73
C GLN A 24 -3.97 -2.91 -0.48
N VAL A 25 -4.51 -2.20 0.52
CA VAL A 25 -3.80 -1.94 1.78
C VAL A 25 -3.50 -3.24 2.52
N ALA A 26 -4.48 -4.15 2.61
CA ALA A 26 -4.30 -5.45 3.23
C ALA A 26 -3.26 -6.32 2.50
N HIS A 27 -3.29 -6.29 1.17
CA HIS A 27 -2.33 -7.02 0.32
C HIS A 27 -0.89 -6.53 0.54
N GLU A 28 -0.66 -5.22 0.47
CA GLU A 28 0.66 -4.62 0.72
C GLU A 28 1.15 -4.85 2.16
N TRP A 29 0.24 -4.85 3.14
CA TRP A 29 0.59 -5.19 4.52
C TRP A 29 1.09 -6.63 4.66
N GLY A 30 0.42 -7.60 4.00
CA GLY A 30 0.87 -8.98 3.93
C GLY A 30 2.25 -9.12 3.27
N HIS A 31 2.48 -8.39 2.17
CA HIS A 31 3.78 -8.34 1.50
C HIS A 31 4.88 -7.78 2.41
N LEU A 32 4.61 -6.72 3.16
CA LEU A 32 5.54 -6.18 4.14
C LEU A 32 5.83 -7.22 5.23
N ALA A 33 4.80 -7.85 5.79
CA ALA A 33 4.93 -8.85 6.84
C ALA A 33 5.81 -10.04 6.40
N ALA A 34 5.58 -10.58 5.20
CA ALA A 34 6.40 -11.66 4.63
C ALA A 34 7.87 -11.23 4.45
N LYS A 35 8.08 -10.03 3.91
CA LYS A 35 9.41 -9.44 3.74
C LYS A 35 10.15 -9.21 5.06
N LEU A 36 9.43 -8.84 6.12
CA LEU A 36 9.99 -8.66 7.45
C LEU A 36 10.26 -9.99 8.13
N ALA A 37 9.37 -10.98 8.00
CA ALA A 37 9.60 -12.31 8.55
C ALA A 37 10.93 -12.91 8.04
N ALA A 38 11.24 -12.71 6.76
CA ALA A 38 12.49 -13.18 6.16
C ALA A 38 13.74 -12.39 6.58
N ARG A 39 13.62 -11.07 6.79
CA ARG A 39 14.79 -10.17 6.96
C ARG A 39 14.99 -9.64 8.38
N SER A 40 13.94 -9.63 9.19
CA SER A 40 13.95 -9.15 10.57
C SER A 40 12.75 -9.71 11.35
N PRO A 41 12.87 -10.94 11.89
CA PRO A 41 11.79 -11.59 12.63
C PRO A 41 11.28 -10.77 13.82
N ALA A 42 12.17 -10.05 14.52
CA ALA A 42 11.80 -9.17 15.62
C ALA A 42 10.86 -8.02 15.18
N ARG A 43 11.10 -7.42 14.00
CA ARG A 43 10.21 -6.40 13.45
C ARG A 43 8.88 -6.98 12.99
N ALA A 44 8.89 -8.19 12.42
CA ALA A 44 7.66 -8.88 12.05
C ALA A 44 6.78 -9.16 13.28
N ALA A 45 7.37 -9.59 14.39
CA ALA A 45 6.65 -9.80 15.65
C ALA A 45 6.04 -8.49 16.18
N ALA A 46 6.80 -7.39 16.17
CA ALA A 46 6.32 -6.09 16.62
C ALA A 46 5.16 -5.52 15.77
N GLN A 47 5.04 -5.94 14.51
CA GLN A 47 3.99 -5.47 13.60
C GLN A 47 2.75 -6.38 13.54
N ARG A 48 2.77 -7.53 14.23
CA ARG A 48 1.73 -8.56 14.08
C ARG A 48 0.32 -8.07 14.41
N ASP A 49 0.20 -7.27 15.47
CA ASP A 49 -1.09 -6.79 15.99
C ASP A 49 -1.35 -5.32 15.64
N VAL A 50 -0.53 -4.74 14.76
CA VAL A 50 -0.69 -3.36 14.31
C VAL A 50 -1.68 -3.32 13.17
N THR A 51 -2.72 -2.48 13.30
CA THR A 51 -3.59 -2.14 12.18
C THR A 51 -2.84 -1.23 11.20
N PRO A 52 -2.69 -1.61 9.92
CA PRO A 52 -2.01 -0.76 8.95
C PRO A 52 -2.81 0.52 8.70
N ALA A 53 -2.13 1.66 8.78
CA ALA A 53 -2.66 2.95 8.41
C ALA A 53 -1.87 3.50 7.21
N VAL A 54 -2.58 4.03 6.22
CA VAL A 54 -1.97 4.78 5.12
C VAL A 54 -1.61 6.19 5.59
N HIS A 55 -0.68 6.85 4.89
CA HIS A 55 -0.37 8.25 5.15
C HIS A 55 -1.63 9.12 4.96
N PRO A 56 -1.88 10.18 5.77
CA PRO A 56 -3.09 11.01 5.68
C PRO A 56 -3.37 11.72 4.34
N LEU A 57 -2.40 11.70 3.42
CA LEU A 57 -2.59 12.19 2.05
C LEU A 57 -3.37 11.20 1.18
N PHE A 58 -3.50 9.95 1.65
CA PHE A 58 -4.22 8.90 0.98
C PHE A 58 -5.58 8.68 1.64
N VAL A 59 -6.59 8.47 0.80
CA VAL A 59 -7.94 8.11 1.24
C VAL A 59 -8.14 6.62 1.00
N VAL A 60 -8.53 5.88 2.04
CA VAL A 60 -8.90 4.47 1.90
C VAL A 60 -10.36 4.37 1.51
N VAL A 61 -10.65 3.64 0.43
CA VAL A 61 -12.00 3.37 -0.06
C VAL A 61 -12.28 1.87 -0.06
N PRO A 62 -13.53 1.43 0.17
CA PRO A 62 -13.87 0.01 0.08
C PRO A 62 -13.59 -0.57 -1.32
N GLY A 63 -13.09 -1.81 -1.36
CA GLY A 63 -12.92 -2.55 -2.60
C GLY A 63 -11.80 -3.60 -2.57
N PRO A 64 -11.73 -4.46 -3.59
CA PRO A 64 -10.73 -5.51 -3.71
C PRO A 64 -9.34 -4.95 -4.00
N VAL A 65 -8.33 -5.82 -4.11
CA VAL A 65 -7.04 -5.48 -4.73
C VAL A 65 -7.29 -5.03 -6.17
N GLU A 66 -6.54 -4.05 -6.66
CA GLU A 66 -6.69 -3.57 -8.03
C GLU A 66 -6.29 -4.65 -9.05
N ALA A 67 -6.99 -4.69 -10.19
CA ALA A 67 -6.81 -5.76 -11.17
C ALA A 67 -5.45 -5.76 -11.88
N TRP A 68 -4.73 -4.64 -11.83
CA TRP A 68 -3.38 -4.51 -12.37
C TRP A 68 -2.30 -5.03 -11.41
N GLU A 69 -2.63 -5.21 -10.13
CA GLU A 69 -1.70 -5.72 -9.13
C GLU A 69 -1.31 -7.16 -9.47
N ARG A 70 -0.02 -7.45 -9.36
CA ARG A 70 0.50 -8.79 -9.65
C ARG A 70 0.54 -9.59 -8.36
N VAL A 71 -0.51 -10.38 -8.14
CA VAL A 71 -0.63 -11.34 -7.03
C VAL A 71 0.22 -12.58 -7.28
#